data_AF-A0A662HWW8-F1
#
_entry.id   AF-A0A662HWW8-F1
#
_cell.length_a   1.000
_cell.length_b   1.000
_cell.length_c   1.000
_cell.angle_alpha   90.00
_cell.angle_beta   90.00
_cell.angle_gamma   90.00
#
_symmetry.space_group_name_H-M   'P 1'
#
loop_
_entity.id
_entity.type
_entity.pdbx_description
1 polymer ?
#
loop_
_entity_poly.entity_id
_entity_poly.type
_entity_poly.pdbx_seq_one_letter_code
_entity_poly.pdbx_strand_id
1 'polypeptide(L)' 'MGTHIAKEVEACIVELLRNQDGLTTYEIAKRLGITWSTANRACQDLAIRGWLTVKEEYQGFVRSKRWFLNREKLKQMEEA' A
#
# COMPACT_ATOMS: atom_id res chain seq x y z
N MET A 1 11.54 -15.79 13.15
CA MET A 1 11.36 -16.09 11.72
C MET A 1 10.09 -15.43 11.14
N GLY A 2 9.85 -14.14 11.39
CA GLY A 2 8.62 -13.46 10.92
C GLY A 2 8.82 -12.32 9.92
N THR A 3 10.07 -11.99 9.60
CA THR A 3 10.44 -10.72 8.96
C THR A 3 10.56 -10.77 7.44
N HIS A 4 10.68 -11.96 6.84
CA HIS A 4 10.83 -12.11 5.39
C HIS A 4 9.51 -11.92 4.64
N ILE A 5 8.45 -12.60 5.08
CA ILE A 5 7.13 -12.56 4.44
C ILE A 5 6.55 -11.13 4.42
N ALA A 6 6.79 -10.36 5.48
CA ALA A 6 6.32 -8.96 5.54
C ALA A 6 6.95 -8.09 4.45
N LYS A 7 8.26 -8.26 4.18
CA LYS A 7 8.97 -7.49 3.15
C LYS A 7 8.54 -7.86 1.74
N GLU A 8 8.23 -9.13 1.50
CA GLU A 8 7.73 -9.58 0.19
C GLU A 8 6.34 -8.97 -0.10
N VAL A 9 5.45 -8.97 0.89
CA VAL A 9 4.13 -8.32 0.75
C VAL A 9 4.28 -6.81 0.51
N GLU A 10 5.18 -6.14 1.22
CA GLU A 10 5.47 -4.72 1.00
C GLU A 10 5.91 -4.44 -0.45
N ALA A 11 6.83 -5.24 -0.99
CA ALA A 11 7.29 -5.11 -2.37
C ALA A 11 6.15 -5.32 -3.39
N CYS A 12 5.33 -6.34 -3.19
CA CYS A 12 4.16 -6.59 -4.05
C CYS A 12 3.15 -5.44 -4.01
N ILE A 13 2.92 -4.80 -2.86
CA ILE A 13 2.02 -3.64 -2.75
C ILE A 13 2.57 -2.44 -3.52
N VAL A 14 3.87 -2.17 -3.40
CA VAL A 14 4.52 -1.07 -4.13
C VAL A 14 4.44 -1.31 -5.63
N GLU A 15 4.74 -2.52 -6.09
CA GLU A 15 4.66 -2.89 -7.51
C GLU A 15 3.22 -2.78 -8.03
N LEU A 16 2.25 -3.26 -7.26
CA LEU A 16 0.82 -3.18 -7.60
C LEU A 16 0.36 -1.72 -7.76
N LEU A 17 0.81 -0.82 -6.89
CA LEU A 17 0.45 0.60 -6.91
C LEU A 17 1.24 1.42 -7.94
N ARG A 18 2.32 0.87 -8.52
CA ARG A 18 3.18 1.57 -9.49
C ARG A 18 2.40 2.06 -10.72
N ASN A 19 1.45 1.25 -11.19
CA ASN A 19 0.64 1.52 -12.38
C ASN A 19 -0.85 1.80 -12.07
N GLN A 20 -1.19 2.15 -10.82
CA GLN A 20 -2.58 2.36 -10.39
C GLN A 20 -2.75 3.75 -9.76
N ASP A 21 -3.93 4.34 -9.92
CA ASP A 21 -4.28 5.62 -9.29
C ASP A 21 -4.85 5.41 -7.88
N GLY A 22 -4.04 4.77 -7.06
CA GLY A 22 -4.37 4.37 -5.70
C GLY A 22 -5.41 3.27 -5.57
N LEU A 23 -5.29 2.47 -4.52
CA LEU A 23 -6.19 1.34 -4.24
C LEU A 23 -6.62 1.33 -2.79
N THR A 24 -7.83 0.86 -2.52
CA THR A 24 -8.27 0.62 -1.15
C THR A 24 -7.57 -0.62 -0.57
N THR A 25 -7.46 -0.69 0.75
CA THR A 25 -6.91 -1.87 1.44
C THR A 25 -7.59 -3.17 0.99
N TYR A 26 -8.91 -3.11 0.75
CA TYR A 26 -9.68 -4.26 0.30
C TYR A 26 -9.29 -4.71 -1.11
N GLU A 27 -9.13 -3.77 -2.04
CA GLU A 27 -8.67 -4.08 -3.40
C GLU A 27 -7.26 -4.66 -3.42
N ILE A 28 -6.36 -4.11 -2.61
CA ILE A 28 -4.99 -4.62 -2.45
C ILE A 28 -5.01 -6.06 -1.94
N ALA A 29 -5.75 -6.30 -0.86
CA ALA A 29 -5.89 -7.64 -0.27
C ALA A 29 -6.44 -8.65 -1.29
N LYS A 30 -7.48 -8.27 -2.02
CA LYS A 30 -8.12 -9.11 -3.04
C LYS A 30 -7.19 -9.42 -4.21
N ARG A 31 -6.42 -8.44 -4.71
CA ARG A 31 -5.50 -8.63 -5.83
C ARG A 31 -4.28 -9.46 -5.46
N LEU A 32 -3.78 -9.33 -4.23
CA LEU A 32 -2.62 -10.07 -3.74
C LEU A 32 -2.99 -11.43 -3.11
N GLY A 33 -4.28 -11.74 -2.96
CA GLY A 33 -4.72 -12.98 -2.34
C GLY A 33 -4.37 -13.10 -0.85
N ILE A 34 -4.23 -11.96 -0.16
CA ILE A 34 -3.85 -11.90 1.26
C ILE A 34 -5.02 -11.42 2.13
N THR A 35 -4.92 -11.61 3.45
CA THR A 35 -5.93 -11.09 4.36
C THR A 35 -5.93 -9.56 4.38
N TRP A 36 -7.10 -8.97 4.62
CA TRP A 36 -7.24 -7.52 4.76
C TRP A 36 -6.32 -6.96 5.86
N SER A 37 -6.19 -7.66 6.99
CA SER A 37 -5.33 -7.27 8.11
C SER A 37 -3.85 -7.23 7.72
N THR A 38 -3.38 -8.21 6.93
CA THR A 38 -2.02 -8.24 6.39
C THR A 38 -1.77 -7.06 5.46
N ALA A 39 -2.68 -6.83 4.51
CA ALA A 39 -2.59 -5.71 3.57
C ALA A 39 -2.59 -4.37 4.31
N ASN A 40 -3.50 -4.19 5.28
CA ASN A 40 -3.61 -2.97 6.07
C ASN A 40 -2.32 -2.68 6.83
N ARG A 41 -1.76 -3.69 7.50
CA ARG A 41 -0.52 -3.55 8.27
C ARG A 41 0.65 -3.18 7.36
N ALA A 42 0.81 -3.87 6.24
CA ALA A 42 1.89 -3.57 5.29
C ALA A 42 1.74 -2.16 4.68
N CYS A 43 0.51 -1.73 4.34
CA CYS A 43 0.27 -0.37 3.86
C CYS A 43 0.60 0.70 4.91
N GLN A 44 0.26 0.45 6.18
CA GLN A 44 0.61 1.34 7.28
C GLN A 44 2.13 1.43 7.48
N ASP A 45 2.84 0.30 7.48
CA ASP A 45 4.31 0.27 7.57
C ASP A 45 4.95 1.08 6.44
N LEU A 46 4.49 0.88 5.21
CA LEU A 46 4.96 1.63 4.04
C LEU A 46 4.66 3.13 4.14
N ALA A 47 3.49 3.50 4.68
CA ALA A 47 3.11 4.90 4.89
C ALA A 47 3.95 5.57 5.99
N ILE A 48 4.25 4.87 7.09
CA ILE A 48 5.17 5.35 8.14
C ILE A 48 6.54 5.61 7.55
N ARG A 49 7.00 4.71 6.66
CA ARG A 49 8.26 4.88 5.92
C ARG A 49 8.14 5.89 4.77
N GLY A 50 6.98 6.54 4.55
CA GLY A 50 6.75 7.59 3.55
C GLY A 50 6.64 7.12 2.10
N TRP A 51 6.56 5.80 1.87
CA TRP A 51 6.37 5.22 0.53
C TRP A 51 4.95 5.35 0.02
N LEU A 52 3.97 5.33 0.93
CA LEU A 52 2.56 5.48 0.60
C LEU A 52 1.98 6.73 1.26
N THR A 53 1.05 7.36 0.57
CA THR A 53 0.14 8.35 1.15
C THR A 53 -1.25 7.76 1.22
N VAL A 54 -2.01 8.15 2.25
CA VAL A 54 -3.40 7.71 2.44
C VAL A 54 -4.33 8.89 2.23
N LYS A 55 -5.39 8.69 1.47
CA LYS A 55 -6.54 9.59 1.46
C LYS A 55 -7.75 8.84 1.97
N GLU A 56 -8.55 9.55 2.73
CA GLU A 56 -9.82 9.02 3.22
C GLU A 56 -10.91 9.45 2.27
N GLU A 57 -11.67 8.47 1.78
CA GLU A 57 -12.83 8.71 0.93
C GLU A 57 -14.10 8.35 1.69
N TYR A 58 -15.06 9.26 1.63
CA TYR A 58 -16.39 9.10 2.21
C TYR A 58 -17.37 8.87 1.06
N GLN A 59 -17.89 7.65 0.91
CA GLN A 59 -19.06 7.38 0.09
C GLN A 59 -20.26 7.21 1.02
N GLY A 60 -21.02 8.29 1.20
CA GLY A 60 -22.12 8.33 2.16
C GLY A 60 -21.62 8.11 3.59
N PHE A 61 -22.08 7.02 4.23
CA PHE A 61 -21.68 6.63 5.58
C PHE A 61 -20.44 5.71 5.64
N VAL A 62 -19.91 5.29 4.48
CA VAL A 62 -18.78 4.36 4.42
C VAL A 62 -17.47 5.13 4.27
N ARG A 63 -16.62 5.01 5.29
CA ARG A 63 -15.25 5.54 5.29
C ARG A 63 -14.29 4.48 4.75
N SER A 64 -13.63 4.78 3.64
CA SER A 64 -12.61 3.92 3.04
C SER A 64 -11.27 4.63 3.00
N LYS A 65 -10.18 3.88 3.24
CA LYS A 65 -8.81 4.37 3.05
C LYS A 65 -8.31 3.94 1.68
N ARG A 66 -7.94 4.90 0.84
CA ARG A 66 -7.27 4.67 -0.44
C ARG A 66 -5.80 5.05 -0.33
N TRP A 67 -4.93 4.13 -0.74
CA TRP A 67 -3.48 4.25 -0.63
C TRP A 67 -2.89 4.60 -1.99
N PHE A 68 -1.99 5.57 -2.03
CA PHE A 68 -1.33 6.06 -3.23
C PHE A 68 0.18 5.91 -3.08
N LEU A 69 0.86 5.46 -4.14
CA LEU A 69 2.31 5.37 -4.14
C LEU A 69 2.92 6.78 -4.23
N ASN A 70 3.85 7.08 -3.33
CA ASN A 70 4.63 8.30 -3.38
C ASN A 70 5.71 8.18 -4.48
N ARG A 71 5.36 8.64 -5.68
CA ARG A 71 6.23 8.54 -6.87
C ARG A 71 7.51 9.36 -6.73
N GLU A 72 7.51 10.45 -5.98
CA GLU A 72 8.71 11.26 -5.73
C GLU A 72 9.73 10.49 -4.89
N LYS A 73 9.26 9.69 -3.93
CA LYS A 73 10.12 8.85 -3.11
C LYS A 73 10.66 7.63 -3.87
N LEU A 74 9.85 7.07 -4.77
CA LEU A 74 10.28 5.99 -5.65
C LEU A 74 11.44 6.42 -6.56
N LYS A 75 11.32 7.59 -7.21
CA LYS A 75 12.38 8.14 -8.08
C LYS A 75 13.70 8.35 -7.33
N GLN A 76 13.65 8.91 -6.13
CA GLN A 76 14.84 9.11 -5.29
C GLN A 76 15.59 7.82 -4.94
N MET A 77 14.94 6.66 -4.97
CA MET A 77 15.60 5.37 -4.75
C MET A 77 16.04 4.66 -6.03
N GLU A 78 15.48 5.01 -7.19
CA GLU A 78 15.97 4.49 -8.48
C GLU A 78 17.20 5.28 -8.98
N GLU A 79 17.38 6.51 -8.49
CA GLU A 79 18.50 7.39 -8.83
C GLU A 79 19.68 7.34 -7.83
N ALA A 80 19.55 6.60 -6.72
CA ALA A 80 20.56 6.46 -5.65
C ALA A 80 21.20 5.07 -5.63
#